data_AF-A0A7C4FW86-F1
#
_entry.id   AF-A0A7C4FW86-F1
#
_cell.length_a   1.000
_cell.length_b   1.000
_cell.length_c   1.000
_cell.angle_alpha   90.00
_cell.angle_beta   90.00
_cell.angle_gamma   90.00
#
_symmetry.space_group_name_H-M   'P 1'
#
loop_
_entity.id
_entity.type
_entity.pdbx_description
1 polymer ?
#
loop_
_entity_poly.entity_id
_entity_poly.type
_entity_poly.pdbx_seq_one_letter_code
_entity_poly.pdbx_strand_id
1 'polypeptide(L)'
;MAEKTIRTTFVLPTDTAEKLKEFVPDRKRSQFVAEAIEQHLMKMVYQQGRELSFGAWKDEDYPHLSTHEDIDNYIRNMRGSWRIEQEKE
;
A
#
# COMPACT_ATOMS: atom_id res chain seq x y z
N MET A 1 2.35 17.79 13.66
CA MET A 1 2.84 18.63 12.55
C MET A 1 1.62 19.12 11.79
N ALA A 2 1.38 20.42 11.68
CA ALA A 2 0.22 20.93 10.94
C ALA A 2 0.36 20.54 9.47
N GLU A 3 -0.60 19.78 8.96
CA GLU A 3 -0.59 19.22 7.62
C GLU A 3 -0.69 20.36 6.60
N LYS A 4 0.26 20.42 5.65
CA LYS A 4 0.34 21.51 4.67
C LYS A 4 -0.71 21.30 3.58
N THR A 5 -1.87 21.91 3.73
CA THR A 5 -2.98 21.79 2.77
C THR A 5 -2.79 22.71 1.56
N ILE A 6 -3.00 22.18 0.35
CA ILE A 6 -3.03 22.97 -0.90
C ILE A 6 -4.49 23.10 -1.35
N ARG A 7 -4.94 24.32 -1.65
CA ARG A 7 -6.29 24.55 -2.16
C ARG A 7 -6.38 24.13 -3.62
N THR A 8 -7.23 23.17 -3.92
CA THR A 8 -7.47 22.67 -5.27
C THR A 8 -8.95 22.84 -5.62
N THR A 9 -9.25 23.35 -6.81
CA THR A 9 -10.63 23.55 -7.29
C THR A 9 -10.99 22.41 -8.25
N PHE A 10 -12.10 21.73 -7.97
CA PHE A 10 -12.62 20.65 -8.82
C PHE A 10 -14.04 20.98 -9.27
N VAL A 11 -14.40 20.52 -10.47
CA VAL A 11 -15.78 20.57 -10.96
C VAL A 11 -16.42 19.20 -10.70
N LEU A 12 -17.55 19.20 -10.00
CA LEU A 12 -18.33 17.99 -9.73
C LEU A 12 -19.64 18.03 -10.52
N PRO A 13 -20.13 16.88 -11.02
CA PRO A 13 -21.49 16.78 -11.54
C PRO A 13 -22.52 17.24 -10.49
N THR A 14 -23.60 17.87 -10.95
CA THR A 14 -24.66 18.42 -10.09
C THR A 14 -25.20 17.37 -9.10
N ASP A 15 -25.58 16.20 -9.60
CA ASP A 15 -26.13 15.11 -8.79
C ASP A 15 -25.18 14.66 -7.67
N THR A 16 -23.88 14.63 -7.95
CA THR A 16 -22.85 14.26 -6.96
C THR A 16 -22.67 15.34 -5.92
N ALA A 17 -22.70 16.61 -6.33
CA ALA A 17 -22.59 17.74 -5.43
C ALA A 17 -23.80 17.86 -4.49
N GLU A 18 -25.01 17.56 -4.98
CA GLU A 18 -26.23 17.54 -4.18
C GLU A 18 -26.20 16.42 -3.14
N LYS A 19 -25.84 15.20 -3.54
CA LYS A 19 -25.65 14.08 -2.60
C LYS A 19 -24.58 14.39 -1.54
N LEU A 20 -23.48 15.00 -1.94
CA LEU A 20 -22.44 15.43 -0.98
C LEU A 20 -22.99 16.45 0.02
N LYS A 21 -23.88 17.35 -0.42
CA LYS A 21 -24.52 18.32 0.48
C LYS A 21 -25.51 17.67 1.43
N GLU A 22 -26.28 16.71 0.94
CA GLU A 22 -27.32 15.99 1.70
C GLU A 22 -26.71 15.08 2.78
N PHE A 23 -25.69 14.29 2.42
CA PHE A 23 -25.15 13.25 3.31
C PHE A 23 -23.94 13.70 4.14
N VAL A 24 -23.24 14.78 3.75
CA VAL A 24 -22.01 15.22 4.43
C VAL A 24 -22.16 16.62 5.05
N PRO A 25 -21.92 16.77 6.36
CA PRO A 25 -21.97 18.06 7.04
C PRO A 25 -21.01 19.09 6.44
N ASP A 26 -21.41 20.37 6.43
CA ASP A 26 -20.69 21.46 5.76
C ASP A 26 -19.18 21.52 6.08
N ARG A 27 -18.79 21.29 7.34
CA ARG A 27 -17.40 21.38 7.81
C ARG A 27 -16.59 20.10 7.61
N LYS A 28 -17.19 19.02 7.12
CA LYS A 28 -16.53 17.72 6.88
C LYS A 28 -16.39 17.37 5.41
N ARG A 29 -16.89 18.20 4.50
CA ARG A 29 -16.86 17.91 3.06
C ARG A 29 -15.46 17.83 2.47
N SER A 30 -14.56 18.74 2.88
CA SER A 30 -13.16 18.70 2.43
C SER A 30 -12.46 17.42 2.90
N GLN A 31 -12.68 17.03 4.14
CA GLN A 31 -12.14 15.79 4.71
C GLN A 31 -12.69 14.56 3.97
N PHE A 32 -14.01 14.50 3.77
CA PHE A 32 -14.65 13.39 3.04
C PHE A 32 -14.11 13.25 1.61
N VAL A 33 -13.96 14.37 0.90
CA VAL A 33 -13.40 14.37 -0.46
C VAL A 33 -11.95 13.93 -0.46
N ALA A 34 -11.14 14.38 0.52
CA ALA A 34 -9.75 13.96 0.65
C ALA A 34 -9.64 12.45 0.90
N GLU A 35 -10.40 11.92 1.86
CA GLU A 35 -10.42 10.49 2.19
C GLU A 35 -10.87 9.64 0.99
N ALA A 36 -11.91 10.07 0.27
CA ALA A 36 -12.38 9.36 -0.92
C ALA A 36 -11.31 9.33 -2.03
N ILE A 37 -10.66 10.47 -2.29
CA ILE A 37 -9.58 10.56 -3.28
C ILE A 37 -8.40 9.67 -2.88
N GLU A 38 -7.99 9.71 -1.61
CA GLU A 38 -6.89 8.89 -1.10
C GLU A 38 -7.15 7.40 -1.27
N GLN A 39 -8.36 6.93 -0.92
CA GLN A 39 -8.75 5.54 -1.12
C GLN A 39 -8.70 5.12 -2.60
N HIS A 40 -9.14 6.00 -3.50
CA HIS A 40 -9.08 5.74 -4.93
C HIS A 40 -7.64 5.73 -5.46
N LEU A 41 -6.80 6.68 -5.04
CA LEU A 41 -5.38 6.72 -5.38
C LEU A 41 -4.66 5.46 -4.90
N MET A 42 -4.90 5.04 -3.65
CA MET A 42 -4.32 3.82 -3.09
C MET A 42 -4.67 2.58 -3.93
N LYS A 43 -5.92 2.46 -4.37
CA LYS A 43 -6.35 1.38 -5.27
C LYS A 43 -5.61 1.41 -6.61
N MET A 44 -5.43 2.59 -7.21
CA MET A 44 -4.70 2.73 -8.47
C MET A 44 -3.23 2.36 -8.32
N VAL A 45 -2.57 2.85 -7.26
CA VAL A 45 -1.17 2.49 -6.96
C VAL A 45 -1.03 1.00 -6.75
N TYR A 46 -1.96 0.39 -6.01
CA TYR A 46 -1.94 -1.06 -5.78
C TYR A 46 -2.14 -1.86 -7.07
N GLN A 47 -3.06 -1.44 -7.95
CA GLN A 47 -3.27 -2.07 -9.25
C GLN A 47 -2.00 -2.00 -10.11
N GLN A 48 -1.39 -0.81 -10.20
CA GLN A 48 -0.14 -0.63 -10.93
C GLN A 48 0.99 -1.48 -10.35
N GLY A 49 1.13 -1.51 -9.02
CA GLY A 49 2.11 -2.34 -8.34
C GLY A 49 1.89 -3.83 -8.60
N ARG A 50 0.63 -4.29 -8.66
CA ARG A 50 0.30 -5.68 -9.01
C ARG A 50 0.70 -6.03 -10.43
N GLU A 51 0.45 -5.14 -11.39
CA GLU A 51 0.86 -5.36 -12.78
C GLU A 51 2.38 -5.42 -12.92
N LEU A 52 3.10 -4.52 -12.24
CA LEU A 52 4.56 -4.49 -12.27
C LEU A 52 5.22 -5.66 -11.52
N SER A 53 4.57 -6.16 -10.46
CA SER A 53 5.08 -7.29 -9.66
C SER A 53 4.68 -8.65 -10.23
N PHE A 54 3.81 -8.70 -11.24
CA PHE A 54 3.44 -9.96 -11.88
C PHE A 54 4.68 -10.60 -12.53
N GLY A 55 5.05 -11.79 -12.05
CA GLY A 55 6.24 -12.49 -12.50
C GLY A 55 7.56 -11.93 -11.97
N ALA A 56 7.53 -11.03 -10.98
CA ALA A 56 8.72 -10.56 -10.27
C ALA A 56 9.32 -11.63 -9.34
N TRP A 57 8.57 -12.71 -9.08
CA TRP A 57 9.03 -13.88 -8.35
C TRP A 57 8.75 -15.12 -9.19
N LYS A 58 9.80 -15.85 -9.58
CA LYS A 58 9.69 -17.10 -10.34
C LYS A 58 10.49 -18.20 -9.65
N ASP A 59 10.05 -19.43 -9.82
CA ASP A 59 10.70 -20.59 -9.21
C ASP A 59 12.12 -20.79 -9.78
N GLU A 60 12.36 -20.40 -11.04
CA GLU A 60 13.68 -20.48 -11.66
C GLU A 60 14.70 -19.51 -11.04
N ASP A 61 14.24 -18.39 -10.50
CA ASP A 61 15.10 -17.39 -9.85
C ASP A 61 15.50 -17.83 -8.42
N TYR A 62 14.74 -18.74 -7.81
CA TYR A 62 14.90 -19.19 -6.42
C TYR A 62 14.85 -20.73 -6.26
N PRO A 63 15.76 -21.49 -6.90
CA PRO A 63 15.78 -22.95 -6.81
C PRO A 63 16.06 -23.47 -5.38
N HIS A 64 16.63 -22.64 -4.52
CA HIS A 64 16.90 -22.95 -3.11
C HIS A 64 15.68 -22.73 -2.20
N LEU A 65 14.51 -22.45 -2.76
CA LEU A 65 13.22 -22.36 -2.06
C LEU A 65 12.18 -23.30 -2.68
N SER A 66 12.60 -24.26 -3.52
CA SER A 66 11.71 -25.09 -4.30
C SER A 66 10.97 -26.16 -3.48
N THR A 67 11.55 -26.65 -2.39
CA THR A 67 10.91 -27.64 -1.51
C THR A 67 10.69 -27.11 -0.11
N HIS A 68 9.80 -27.76 0.64
CA HIS A 68 9.55 -27.41 2.04
C HIS A 68 10.82 -27.53 2.90
N GLU A 69 11.65 -28.54 2.63
CA GLU A 69 12.93 -28.73 3.32
C GLU A 69 13.92 -27.61 2.98
N ASP A 70 13.96 -27.15 1.73
CA ASP A 70 14.81 -26.02 1.31
C ASP A 70 14.39 -24.71 2.00
N ILE A 71 13.07 -24.47 2.09
CA ILE A 71 12.51 -23.32 2.82
C ILE A 71 12.88 -23.40 4.31
N ASP A 72 12.73 -24.56 4.94
CA ASP A 72 13.07 -24.77 6.35
C ASP A 72 14.56 -24.53 6.61
N ASN A 73 15.43 -25.02 5.71
CA ASN A 73 16.87 -24.80 5.78
C ASN A 73 17.23 -23.32 5.58
N TYR A 74 16.60 -22.64 4.63
CA TYR A 74 16.78 -21.20 4.41
C TYR A 74 16.37 -20.39 5.65
N ILE A 75 15.20 -20.65 6.22
CA ILE A 75 14.70 -19.97 7.42
C ILE A 75 15.62 -20.25 8.62
N ARG A 76 16.09 -21.48 8.79
CA ARG A 76 17.02 -21.86 9.87
C ARG A 76 18.33 -21.10 9.77
N ASN A 77 18.91 -21.03 8.57
CA ASN A 77 20.17 -20.31 8.32
C ASN A 77 20.00 -18.81 8.53
N MET A 78 18.90 -18.22 8.04
CA MET A 78 18.58 -16.82 8.25
C MET A 78 18.46 -16.50 9.75
N ARG A 79 17.69 -17.28 10.52
CA ARG A 79 17.56 -17.07 11.98
C ARG A 79 18.87 -17.27 12.73
N GLY A 80 19.73 -18.17 12.25
CA GLY A 80 21.07 -18.40 12.79
C GLY A 80 22.01 -17.21 12.60
N SER A 81 21.97 -16.54 11.44
CA SER A 81 22.84 -15.40 11.16
C SER A 81 22.54 -14.18 12.05
N TRP A 82 21.27 -13.89 12.33
CA TRP A 82 20.87 -12.84 13.28
C TRP A 82 21.44 -13.05 14.68
N ARG A 83 21.60 -14.31 15.09
CA ARG A 83 22.10 -14.66 16.42
C ARG A 83 23.63 -14.54 16.53
N ILE A 84 24.35 -14.68 15.42
CA ILE A 84 25.82 -14.52 15.36
C ILE A 84 26.22 -13.05 15.28
N GLU A 85 25.40 -12.19 14.67
CA GLU A 85 25.67 -10.74 14.61
C GLU A 85 25.50 -10.04 15.97
N GLN A 86 24.59 -10.51 16.82
CA GLN A 86 24.35 -9.95 18.16
C GLN A 86 25.42 -10.33 19.20
N GLU A 87 26.28 -11.32 18.91
CA GLU A 87 27.41 -11.71 19.78
C GLU A 87 28.73 -11.01 19.40
N LYS A 88 28.72 -10.16 18.34
CA LYS A 88 29.88 -9.40 17.87
C LYS A 88 29.87 -7.91 18.27
N GLU A 89 28.89 -7.47 19.05
CA GLU A 89 28.79 -6.13 19.66
C GLU A 89 29.07 -6.21 21.18
#